data_AF-A0A3N5SK80-F1
#
_entry.id   AF-A0A3N5SK80-F1
#
_cell.length_a   1.000
_cell.length_b   1.000
_cell.length_c   1.000
_cell.angle_alpha   90.00
_cell.angle_beta   90.00
_cell.angle_gamma   90.00
#
_symmetry.space_group_name_H-M   'P 1'
#
loop_
_entity.id
_entity.type
_entity.pdbx_description
1 polymer ?
#
loop_
_entity_poly.entity_id
_entity_poly.type
_entity_poly.pdbx_seq_one_letter_code
_entity_poly.pdbx_strand_id
1 'polypeptide(L)'
;VREYLELADTYYRLAELDMARKTYTTALRVVQQANADRSWNMHILQRMADIDMQRLDWKQAIRVYEQIRTLHPDDGGVRKNLVELSLRMGQPAQANAEIESYLTYLQTQNRGSEGIKFVEELLVERPDDVVLRRALAQLYQQAGRREDAVGQLDSLAESMLNAGRKEEAMVVINQILLIGPPNAEQYRRLLMQLQSG
;
A
#
# COMPACT_ATOMS: atom_id res chain seq x y z
N VAL A 1 -33.88 -3.55 2.12
CA VAL A 1 -32.44 -3.92 2.19
C VAL A 1 -32.25 -5.41 1.96
N ARG A 2 -32.83 -6.27 2.81
CA ARG A 2 -32.65 -7.73 2.73
C ARG A 2 -32.93 -8.34 1.34
N GLU A 3 -34.05 -7.98 0.72
CA GLU A 3 -34.40 -8.45 -0.64
C GLU A 3 -33.35 -8.08 -1.70
N TYR A 4 -32.79 -6.86 -1.63
CA TYR A 4 -31.72 -6.45 -2.54
C TYR A 4 -30.43 -7.25 -2.32
N LEU A 5 -30.12 -7.63 -1.08
CA LEU A 5 -28.95 -8.43 -0.78
C LEU A 5 -29.12 -9.87 -1.24
N GLU A 6 -30.26 -10.49 -0.97
CA GLU A 6 -30.59 -11.84 -1.44
C GLU A 6 -30.55 -11.91 -2.99
N LEU A 7 -31.04 -10.86 -3.66
CA LEU A 7 -30.96 -10.75 -5.11
C LEU A 7 -29.51 -10.58 -5.60
N ALA A 8 -28.73 -9.71 -4.96
CA ALA A 8 -27.32 -9.51 -5.32
C ALA A 8 -26.47 -10.77 -5.11
N ASP A 9 -26.68 -11.47 -4.00
CA ASP A 9 -26.04 -12.75 -3.67
C ASP A 9 -26.42 -13.84 -4.68
N THR A 10 -27.66 -13.81 -5.19
CA THR A 10 -28.12 -14.75 -6.22
C THR A 10 -27.41 -14.48 -7.55
N TYR A 11 -27.35 -13.22 -8.00
CA TYR A 11 -26.56 -12.86 -9.18
C TYR A 11 -25.08 -13.21 -9.02
N TYR A 12 -24.51 -13.00 -7.84
CA TYR A 12 -23.12 -13.34 -7.57
C TYR A 12 -22.87 -14.85 -7.69
N ARG A 13 -23.75 -15.69 -7.12
CA ARG A 13 -23.67 -17.16 -7.24
C ARG A 13 -23.85 -17.67 -8.67
N LEU A 14 -24.59 -16.94 -9.50
CA LEU A 14 -24.76 -17.24 -10.93
C LEU A 14 -23.58 -16.72 -11.79
N ALA A 15 -22.55 -16.13 -11.17
CA ALA A 15 -21.44 -15.46 -11.83
C ALA A 15 -21.87 -14.28 -12.74
N GLU A 16 -23.07 -13.73 -12.53
CA GLU A 16 -23.56 -12.53 -13.19
C GLU A 16 -23.01 -11.27 -12.49
N LEU A 17 -21.68 -11.11 -12.54
CA LEU A 17 -20.96 -10.12 -11.74
C LEU A 17 -21.42 -8.68 -11.96
N ASP A 18 -21.79 -8.30 -13.19
CA ASP A 18 -22.31 -6.97 -13.49
C ASP A 18 -23.67 -6.70 -12.81
N MET A 19 -24.56 -7.70 -12.84
CA MET A 19 -25.88 -7.60 -12.22
C MET A 19 -25.77 -7.63 -10.69
N ALA A 20 -24.88 -8.47 -10.15
CA ALA A 20 -24.56 -8.48 -8.73
C ALA A 20 -24.04 -7.10 -8.29
N ARG A 21 -23.05 -6.55 -9.00
CA ARG A 21 -22.43 -5.26 -8.68
C ARG A 21 -23.43 -4.10 -8.72
N LYS A 22 -24.30 -4.08 -9.72
CA LYS A 22 -25.38 -3.08 -9.85
C LYS A 22 -26.36 -3.21 -8.69
N THR A 23 -26.76 -4.43 -8.33
CA THR A 23 -27.70 -4.68 -7.25
C THR A 23 -27.12 -4.30 -5.88
N TYR A 24 -25.85 -4.65 -5.60
CA TYR A 24 -25.16 -4.19 -4.38
C TYR A 24 -25.04 -2.66 -4.31
N THR A 25 -24.85 -1.98 -5.44
CA THR A 25 -24.82 -0.50 -5.46
C THR A 25 -26.16 0.09 -5.03
N THR A 26 -27.26 -0.48 -5.53
CA THR A 26 -28.61 -0.09 -5.10
C THR A 26 -28.83 -0.40 -3.63
N ALA A 27 -28.41 -1.58 -3.17
CA ALA A 27 -28.49 -1.95 -1.77
C ALA A 27 -27.73 -0.96 -0.87
N LEU A 28 -26.49 -0.62 -1.21
CA LEU A 28 -25.66 0.33 -0.47
C LEU A 28 -26.35 1.69 -0.30
N ARG A 29 -26.93 2.21 -1.39
CA ARG A 29 -27.67 3.48 -1.36
C ARG A 29 -28.84 3.43 -0.37
N VAL A 30 -29.61 2.34 -0.38
CA VAL A 30 -30.74 2.17 0.54
C VAL A 30 -30.27 2.07 1.99
N VAL A 31 -29.20 1.32 2.27
CA VAL A 31 -28.65 1.19 3.64
C VAL A 31 -28.15 2.53 4.15
N GLN A 32 -27.41 3.29 3.34
CA GLN A 32 -26.88 4.60 3.70
C GLN A 32 -27.98 5.64 3.91
N GLN A 33 -29.00 5.68 3.04
CA GLN A 33 -30.13 6.61 3.20
C GLN A 33 -31.00 6.32 4.42
N ALA A 34 -31.17 5.04 4.75
CA ALA A 34 -31.97 4.62 5.89
C ALA A 34 -31.23 4.75 7.23
N ASN A 35 -29.97 5.21 7.25
CA ASN A 35 -29.08 5.15 8.42
C ASN A 35 -29.10 3.76 9.08
N ALA A 36 -29.17 2.71 8.25
CA ALA A 36 -29.24 1.34 8.71
C ALA A 36 -27.90 0.88 9.31
N ASP A 37 -27.92 -0.29 9.96
CA ASP A 37 -26.77 -0.83 10.68
C ASP A 37 -25.50 -0.84 9.81
N ARG A 38 -24.39 -0.40 10.42
CA ARG A 38 -23.05 -0.36 9.81
C ARG A 38 -22.58 -1.73 9.34
N SER A 39 -23.07 -2.81 9.96
CA SER A 39 -22.77 -4.19 9.54
C SER A 39 -23.18 -4.46 8.09
N TRP A 40 -24.35 -3.96 7.66
CA TRP A 40 -24.80 -4.09 6.27
C TRP A 40 -23.95 -3.27 5.30
N ASN A 41 -23.58 -2.04 5.68
CA ASN A 41 -22.70 -1.21 4.85
C ASN A 41 -21.37 -1.91 4.60
N MET A 42 -20.74 -2.44 5.65
CA MET A 42 -19.47 -3.15 5.54
C MET A 42 -19.59 -4.39 4.66
N HIS A 43 -20.61 -5.22 4.88
CA HIS A 43 -20.82 -6.44 4.08
C HIS A 43 -21.00 -6.14 2.59
N ILE A 44 -21.80 -5.12 2.26
CA ILE A 44 -22.04 -4.71 0.87
C ILE A 44 -20.75 -4.21 0.22
N LEU A 45 -19.98 -3.37 0.93
CA LEU A 45 -18.72 -2.84 0.41
C LEU A 45 -17.70 -3.97 0.18
N GLN A 46 -17.59 -4.95 1.07
CA GLN A 46 -16.72 -6.11 0.88
C GLN A 46 -17.09 -6.87 -0.40
N ARG A 47 -18.39 -7.19 -0.59
CA ARG A 47 -18.86 -7.87 -1.81
C ARG A 47 -18.61 -7.06 -3.08
N MET A 48 -18.80 -5.75 -3.02
CA MET A 48 -18.51 -4.86 -4.14
C MET A 48 -17.02 -4.87 -4.50
N ALA A 49 -16.13 -4.82 -3.51
CA ALA A 49 -14.68 -4.88 -3.72
C ALA A 49 -14.27 -6.22 -4.33
N ASP A 50 -14.77 -7.34 -3.81
CA ASP A 50 -14.52 -8.69 -4.34
C ASP A 50 -14.92 -8.79 -5.82
N ILE A 51 -16.10 -8.29 -6.18
CA ILE A 51 -16.60 -8.29 -7.56
C ILE A 51 -15.74 -7.40 -8.44
N ASP A 52 -15.41 -6.19 -8.00
CA ASP A 52 -14.60 -5.27 -8.79
C ASP A 52 -13.19 -5.82 -9.03
N MET A 53 -12.63 -6.53 -8.05
CA MET A 53 -11.37 -7.28 -8.19
C MET A 53 -11.47 -8.42 -9.21
N GLN A 54 -12.53 -9.25 -9.15
CA GLN A 54 -12.75 -10.34 -10.11
C GLN A 54 -12.93 -9.84 -11.54
N ARG A 55 -13.56 -8.68 -11.70
CA ARG A 55 -13.76 -8.01 -13.00
C ARG A 55 -12.53 -7.24 -13.49
N LEU A 56 -11.46 -7.19 -12.68
CA LEU A 56 -10.28 -6.36 -12.92
C LEU A 56 -10.59 -4.86 -13.07
N ASP A 57 -11.70 -4.40 -12.49
CA ASP A 57 -12.05 -2.97 -12.43
C ASP A 57 -11.38 -2.33 -11.22
N TRP A 58 -10.05 -2.22 -11.28
CA TRP A 58 -9.21 -1.76 -10.17
C TRP A 58 -9.56 -0.34 -9.71
N LYS A 59 -10.07 0.51 -10.62
CA LYS A 59 -10.52 1.86 -10.31
C LYS A 59 -11.78 1.88 -9.44
N GLN A 60 -12.70 0.94 -9.64
CA GLN A 60 -13.85 0.80 -8.75
C GLN A 60 -13.46 0.13 -7.44
N ALA A 61 -12.62 -0.92 -7.50
CA ALA A 61 -12.12 -1.60 -6.31
C ALA A 61 -11.44 -0.62 -5.33
N ILE A 62 -10.56 0.27 -5.81
CA ILE A 62 -9.93 1.31 -4.97
C ILE A 62 -10.98 2.20 -4.31
N ARG A 63 -11.98 2.70 -5.06
CA ARG A 63 -13.04 3.55 -4.50
C ARG A 63 -13.88 2.85 -3.43
N VAL A 64 -14.05 1.53 -3.54
CA VAL A 64 -14.74 0.73 -2.53
C VAL A 64 -13.84 0.50 -1.31
N TYR A 65 -12.56 0.15 -1.52
CA TYR A 65 -11.60 0.01 -0.43
C TYR A 65 -11.37 1.31 0.35
N GLU A 66 -11.38 2.47 -0.30
CA GLU A 66 -11.31 3.78 0.37
C GLU A 66 -12.50 4.02 1.31
N GLN A 67 -13.70 3.57 0.92
CA GLN A 67 -14.89 3.61 1.77
C GLN A 67 -14.74 2.65 2.95
N ILE A 68 -14.26 1.43 2.71
CA ILE A 68 -14.00 0.46 3.79
C ILE A 68 -12.98 1.02 4.78
N ARG A 69 -11.86 1.56 4.30
CA ARG A 69 -10.82 2.23 5.10
C ARG A 69 -11.39 3.38 5.94
N THR A 70 -12.37 4.12 5.42
CA THR A 70 -13.02 5.20 6.18
C THR A 70 -13.82 4.66 7.36
N LEU A 71 -14.40 3.46 7.23
CA LEU A 71 -15.16 2.80 8.31
C LEU A 71 -14.24 2.04 9.27
N HIS A 72 -13.17 1.44 8.76
CA HIS A 72 -12.21 0.60 9.46
C HIS A 72 -10.77 1.03 9.11
N PRO A 73 -10.28 2.14 9.69
CA PRO A 73 -8.96 2.67 9.35
C PRO A 73 -7.79 1.79 9.81
N ASP A 74 -8.05 0.84 10.73
CA ASP A 74 -7.11 -0.15 11.26
C ASP A 74 -6.96 -1.42 10.41
N ASP A 75 -7.86 -1.66 9.45
CA ASP A 75 -7.87 -2.86 8.62
C ASP A 75 -6.64 -2.90 7.69
N GLY A 76 -5.58 -3.57 8.15
CA GLY A 76 -4.33 -3.71 7.41
C GLY A 76 -4.49 -4.44 6.07
N GLY A 77 -5.48 -5.32 5.93
CA GLY A 77 -5.76 -6.01 4.67
C GLY A 77 -6.29 -5.04 3.60
N VAL A 78 -7.19 -4.14 3.99
CA VAL A 78 -7.70 -3.08 3.11
C VAL A 78 -6.60 -2.09 2.75
N ARG A 79 -5.75 -1.72 3.70
CA ARG A 79 -4.56 -0.86 3.48
C ARG A 79 -3.61 -1.50 2.46
N LYS A 80 -3.32 -2.79 2.62
CA LYS A 80 -2.48 -3.57 1.71
C LYS A 80 -3.04 -3.55 0.28
N ASN A 81 -4.33 -3.86 0.12
CA ASN A 81 -5.01 -3.84 -1.18
C ASN A 81 -4.92 -2.46 -1.87
N LEU A 82 -5.10 -1.37 -1.12
CA LEU A 82 -4.99 -0.01 -1.67
C LEU A 82 -3.58 0.30 -2.17
N VAL A 83 -2.55 -0.09 -1.42
CA VAL A 83 -1.14 0.08 -1.82
C VAL A 83 -0.85 -0.74 -3.08
N GLU A 84 -1.18 -2.02 -3.09
CA GLU A 84 -0.90 -2.92 -4.20
C GLU A 84 -1.61 -2.51 -5.49
N LEU A 85 -2.89 -2.16 -5.40
CA LEU A 85 -3.63 -1.68 -6.57
C LEU A 85 -3.08 -0.37 -7.10
N SER A 86 -2.69 0.56 -6.23
CA SER A 86 -2.05 1.81 -6.62
C SER A 86 -0.73 1.55 -7.34
N LEU A 87 0.13 0.68 -6.81
CA LEU A 87 1.39 0.29 -7.46
C LEU A 87 1.15 -0.41 -8.80
N ARG A 88 0.17 -1.32 -8.87
CA ARG A 88 -0.20 -2.03 -10.10
C ARG A 88 -0.72 -1.10 -11.19
N MET A 89 -1.39 -0.02 -10.82
CA MET A 89 -1.87 1.02 -11.73
C MET A 89 -0.80 2.06 -12.11
N GLY A 90 0.44 1.91 -11.65
CA GLY A 90 1.49 2.89 -11.90
C GLY A 90 1.27 4.22 -11.16
N GLN A 91 0.65 4.16 -9.97
CA GLN A 91 0.37 5.31 -9.11
C GLN A 91 1.19 5.25 -7.81
N PRO A 92 2.55 5.31 -7.90
CA PRO A 92 3.42 5.18 -6.73
C PRO A 92 3.22 6.28 -5.68
N ALA A 93 2.84 7.49 -6.10
CA ALA A 93 2.54 8.58 -5.17
C ALA A 93 1.31 8.27 -4.30
N GLN A 94 0.28 7.65 -4.87
CA GLN A 94 -0.92 7.25 -4.13
C GLN A 94 -0.62 6.08 -3.18
N ALA A 95 0.18 5.12 -3.62
CA ALA A 95 0.67 4.04 -2.77
C ALA A 95 1.45 4.57 -1.56
N ASN A 96 2.39 5.50 -1.79
CA ASN A 96 3.17 6.10 -0.72
C ASN A 96 2.30 6.89 0.27
N ALA A 97 1.34 7.68 -0.23
CA ALA A 97 0.41 8.41 0.64
C ALA A 97 -0.45 7.47 1.50
N GLU A 98 -0.86 6.32 0.97
CA GLU A 98 -1.60 5.30 1.73
C GLU A 98 -0.74 4.69 2.84
N ILE A 99 0.52 4.35 2.54
CA ILE A 99 1.49 3.84 3.51
C ILE A 99 1.69 4.87 4.62
N GLU A 100 2.03 6.12 4.28
CA GLU A 100 2.24 7.19 5.26
C GLU A 100 0.99 7.43 6.13
N SER A 101 -0.20 7.41 5.54
CA SER A 101 -1.46 7.54 6.26
C SER A 101 -1.65 6.41 7.27
N TYR A 102 -1.39 5.17 6.89
CA TYR A 102 -1.57 4.02 7.78
C TYR A 102 -0.51 3.97 8.88
N LEU A 103 0.75 4.27 8.54
CA LEU A 103 1.82 4.39 9.53
C LEU A 103 1.51 5.48 10.55
N THR A 104 1.05 6.65 10.11
CA THR A 104 0.59 7.72 11.00
C THR A 104 -0.54 7.22 11.91
N TYR A 105 -1.55 6.54 11.34
CA TYR A 105 -2.63 5.95 12.12
C TYR A 105 -2.09 4.99 13.20
N LEU A 106 -1.25 4.03 12.84
CA LEU A 106 -0.65 3.07 13.78
C LEU A 106 0.15 3.77 14.89
N GLN A 107 0.93 4.80 14.56
CA GLN A 107 1.66 5.60 15.54
C GLN A 107 0.71 6.27 16.54
N THR A 108 -0.38 6.90 16.08
CA THR A 108 -1.38 7.50 16.99
C THR A 108 -2.07 6.49 17.90
N GLN A 109 -2.11 5.22 17.49
CA GLN A 109 -2.67 4.11 18.29
C GLN A 109 -1.60 3.40 19.15
N ASN A 110 -0.37 3.92 19.24
CA ASN A 110 0.78 3.27 19.91
C ASN A 110 1.13 1.87 19.34
N ARG A 111 0.79 1.63 18.07
CA ARG A 111 1.00 0.39 17.31
C ARG A 111 2.11 0.53 16.26
N GLY A 112 3.05 1.45 16.48
CA GLY A 112 4.09 1.80 15.51
C GLY A 112 4.96 0.63 15.04
N SER A 113 5.16 -0.38 15.90
CA SER A 113 5.90 -1.61 15.56
C SER A 113 5.23 -2.43 14.46
N GLU A 114 3.91 -2.37 14.32
CA GLU A 114 3.17 -3.07 13.27
C GLU A 114 3.42 -2.46 11.88
N GLY A 115 3.82 -1.19 11.82
CA GLY A 115 4.09 -0.50 10.56
C GLY A 115 5.27 -1.08 9.79
N ILE A 116 6.32 -1.50 10.49
CA ILE A 116 7.47 -2.19 9.88
C ILE A 116 7.00 -3.49 9.22
N LYS A 117 6.30 -4.33 9.99
CA LYS A 117 5.80 -5.62 9.51
C LYS A 117 4.88 -5.46 8.29
N PHE A 118 4.00 -4.45 8.31
CA PHE A 118 3.13 -4.13 7.18
C PHE A 118 3.91 -3.86 5.89
N VAL A 119 4.97 -3.04 5.94
CA VAL A 119 5.78 -2.74 4.76
C VAL A 119 6.67 -3.92 4.35
N GLU A 120 7.18 -4.70 5.32
CA GLU A 120 7.91 -5.94 5.04
C GLU A 120 7.05 -6.94 4.25
N GLU A 121 5.80 -7.15 4.65
CA GLU A 121 4.87 -8.06 3.95
C GLU A 121 4.60 -7.60 2.51
N LEU A 122 4.43 -6.29 2.28
CA LEU A 122 4.30 -5.73 0.94
C LEU A 122 5.57 -5.96 0.09
N LEU A 123 6.75 -5.83 0.71
CA LEU A 123 8.03 -5.98 0.02
C LEU A 123 8.33 -7.44 -0.33
N VAL A 124 7.83 -8.43 0.43
CA VAL A 124 7.93 -9.85 0.07
C VAL A 124 7.31 -10.13 -1.30
N GLU A 125 6.18 -9.50 -1.60
CA GLU A 125 5.48 -9.68 -2.88
C GLU A 125 6.07 -8.84 -4.01
N ARG A 126 6.77 -7.74 -3.66
CA ARG A 126 7.36 -6.80 -4.63
C ARG A 126 8.79 -6.43 -4.17
N PRO A 127 9.75 -7.37 -4.23
CA PRO A 127 11.06 -7.20 -3.62
C PRO A 127 11.80 -5.98 -4.16
N ASP A 128 11.63 -5.63 -5.43
CA ASP A 128 12.36 -4.53 -6.06
C ASP A 128 11.58 -3.20 -6.12
N ASP A 129 10.48 -3.09 -5.38
CA ASP A 129 9.67 -1.87 -5.38
C ASP A 129 10.35 -0.74 -4.62
N VAL A 130 10.71 0.31 -5.37
CA VAL A 130 11.44 1.49 -4.86
C VAL A 130 10.65 2.21 -3.76
N VAL A 131 9.32 2.29 -3.88
CA VAL A 131 8.47 2.98 -2.89
C VAL A 131 8.53 2.22 -1.56
N LEU A 132 8.35 0.90 -1.62
CA LEU A 132 8.36 0.04 -0.44
C LEU A 132 9.73 0.02 0.26
N ARG A 133 10.82 -0.10 -0.50
CA ARG A 133 12.18 -0.07 0.08
C ARG A 133 12.48 1.24 0.79
N ARG A 134 12.07 2.38 0.20
CA ARG A 134 12.25 3.70 0.82
C ARG A 134 11.41 3.85 2.09
N ALA A 135 10.14 3.44 2.05
CA ALA A 135 9.27 3.48 3.22
C ALA A 135 9.83 2.62 4.36
N LEU A 136 10.31 1.41 4.06
CA LEU A 136 10.90 0.52 5.05
C LEU A 136 12.21 1.08 5.64
N ALA A 137 13.07 1.68 4.81
CA ALA A 137 14.29 2.35 5.29
C ALA A 137 13.98 3.49 6.26
N GLN A 138 12.99 4.32 5.94
CA GLN A 138 12.56 5.42 6.81
C GLN A 138 12.01 4.91 8.14
N LEU A 139 11.20 3.85 8.12
CA LEU A 139 10.69 3.21 9.33
C LEU A 139 11.80 2.66 10.21
N TYR A 140 12.78 1.98 9.62
CA TYR A 140 13.94 1.49 10.36
C TYR A 140 14.77 2.61 10.97
N GLN A 141 14.95 3.72 10.25
CA GLN A 141 15.63 4.89 10.77
C GLN A 141 14.90 5.48 11.99
N GLN A 142 13.57 5.63 11.91
CA GLN A 142 12.74 6.11 13.02
C GLN A 142 12.79 5.18 14.23
N ALA A 143 12.88 3.87 14.00
CA ALA A 143 13.02 2.86 15.06
C ALA A 143 14.46 2.74 15.61
N GLY A 144 15.43 3.54 15.13
CA GLY A 144 16.83 3.45 15.53
C GLY A 144 17.60 2.26 14.94
N ARG A 145 16.97 1.46 14.08
CA ARG A 145 17.54 0.29 13.38
C ARG A 145 18.36 0.75 12.16
N ARG A 146 19.44 1.49 12.41
CA ARG A 146 20.24 2.14 11.35
C ARG A 146 20.83 1.15 10.33
N GLU A 147 21.32 0.00 10.80
CA GLU A 147 21.90 -1.02 9.91
C GLU A 147 20.86 -1.56 8.92
N ASP A 148 19.65 -1.85 9.40
CA ASP A 148 18.56 -2.33 8.55
C ASP A 148 18.11 -1.25 7.54
N ALA A 149 18.02 0.01 7.98
CA ALA A 149 17.70 1.13 7.10
C ALA A 149 18.72 1.27 5.95
N VAL A 150 20.01 1.16 6.29
CA VAL A 150 21.11 1.23 5.32
C VAL A 150 21.04 0.03 4.37
N GLY A 151 20.77 -1.18 4.86
CA GLY A 151 20.65 -2.37 4.00
C GLY A 151 19.54 -2.24 2.93
N GLN A 152 18.40 -1.63 3.28
CA GLN A 152 17.32 -1.38 2.31
C GLN A 152 17.72 -0.35 1.24
N LEU A 153 18.38 0.73 1.64
CA LEU A 153 18.84 1.77 0.70
C LEU A 153 20.02 1.30 -0.15
N ASP A 154 20.91 0.47 0.40
CA ASP A 154 22.05 -0.10 -0.32
C ASP A 154 21.56 -1.01 -1.45
N SER A 155 20.64 -1.93 -1.14
CA SER A 155 19.96 -2.78 -2.14
C SER A 155 19.29 -1.94 -3.24
N LEU A 156 18.68 -0.81 -2.85
CA LEU A 156 18.03 0.11 -3.79
C LEU A 156 19.05 0.82 -4.69
N ALA A 157 20.17 1.30 -4.11
CA ALA A 157 21.24 1.96 -4.87
C ALA A 157 21.90 0.98 -5.85
N GLU A 158 22.17 -0.25 -5.43
CA GLU A 158 22.72 -1.30 -6.30
C GLU A 158 21.80 -1.61 -7.48
N SER A 159 20.50 -1.78 -7.22
CA SER A 159 19.50 -1.98 -8.28
C SER A 159 19.49 -0.83 -9.30
N MET A 160 19.59 0.42 -8.82
CA MET A 160 19.66 1.61 -9.69
C MET A 160 20.94 1.65 -10.52
N LEU A 161 22.10 1.29 -9.95
CA LEU A 161 23.36 1.20 -10.68
C LEU A 161 23.31 0.13 -11.75
N ASN A 162 22.77 -1.05 -11.44
CA ASN A 162 22.59 -2.14 -12.39
C ASN A 162 21.65 -1.77 -13.55
N ALA A 163 20.66 -0.91 -13.28
CA ALA A 163 19.76 -0.35 -14.28
C ALA A 163 20.36 0.85 -15.05
N GLY A 164 21.61 1.24 -14.78
CA GLY A 164 22.26 2.41 -15.39
C GLY A 164 21.75 3.77 -14.91
N ARG A 165 20.91 3.80 -13.86
CA ARG A 165 20.29 5.01 -13.29
C ARG A 165 21.21 5.64 -12.25
N LYS A 166 22.36 6.10 -12.73
CA LYS A 166 23.49 6.55 -11.92
C LYS A 166 23.14 7.73 -11.02
N GLU A 167 22.44 8.73 -11.55
CA GLU A 167 22.05 9.93 -10.82
C GLU A 167 21.14 9.60 -9.65
N GLU A 168 20.20 8.69 -9.84
CA GLU A 168 19.28 8.27 -8.80
C GLU A 168 19.98 7.44 -7.72
N ALA A 169 20.91 6.57 -8.11
CA ALA A 169 21.75 5.84 -7.16
C ALA A 169 22.57 6.79 -6.28
N MET A 170 23.13 7.87 -6.85
CA MET A 170 23.86 8.88 -6.06
C MET A 170 22.98 9.57 -5.02
N VAL A 171 21.70 9.84 -5.34
CA VAL A 171 20.75 10.39 -4.36
C VAL A 171 20.54 9.43 -3.19
N VAL A 172 20.37 8.14 -3.47
CA VAL A 172 20.19 7.11 -2.43
C VAL A 172 21.47 6.93 -1.60
N ILE A 173 22.65 6.93 -2.22
CA ILE A 173 23.94 6.84 -1.51
C ILE A 173 24.14 8.03 -0.57
N ASN A 174 23.74 9.24 -0.99
CA ASN A 174 23.76 10.40 -0.09
C ASN A 174 22.82 10.22 1.11
N GLN A 175 21.64 9.62 0.92
CA GLN A 175 20.74 9.30 2.03
C GLN A 175 21.37 8.30 3.00
N ILE A 176 22.06 7.28 2.49
CA ILE A 176 22.83 6.34 3.32
C ILE A 176 23.86 7.09 4.17
N LEU A 177 24.63 7.98 3.56
CA LEU A 177 25.65 8.77 4.28
C LEU A 177 25.05 9.67 5.37
N LEU A 178 23.83 10.19 5.18
CA LEU A 178 23.12 10.97 6.19
C LEU A 178 22.67 10.13 7.39
N ILE A 179 22.38 8.84 7.22
CA ILE A 179 22.08 7.91 8.32
C ILE A 179 23.32 7.67 9.19
N GLY A 180 24.52 7.80 8.62
CA GLY A 180 25.79 7.66 9.31
C GLY A 180 26.19 6.21 9.62
N PRO A 181 26.30 5.32 8.61
CA PRO A 181 26.71 3.94 8.83
C PRO A 181 28.20 3.84 9.22
N PRO A 182 28.61 2.79 9.95
CA PRO A 182 30.01 2.56 10.31
C PRO A 182 30.97 2.52 9.10
N ASN A 183 30.49 2.05 7.94
CA ASN A 183 31.24 1.96 6.69
C ASN A 183 31.04 3.16 5.75
N ALA A 184 30.71 4.35 6.27
CA ALA A 184 30.50 5.57 5.47
C ALA A 184 31.62 5.88 4.45
N GLU A 185 32.88 5.54 4.76
CA GLU A 185 34.02 5.71 3.84
C GLU A 185 33.91 4.89 2.55
N GLN A 186 33.21 3.75 2.57
CA GLN A 186 32.97 2.96 1.35
C GLN A 186 31.98 3.70 0.44
N TYR A 187 30.89 4.21 1.00
CA TYR A 187 29.87 4.97 0.27
C TYR A 187 30.42 6.30 -0.26
N ARG A 188 31.29 7.00 0.47
CA ARG A 188 31.96 8.22 -0.02
C ARG A 188 32.81 7.94 -1.25
N ARG A 189 33.62 6.87 -1.21
CA ARG A 189 34.44 6.47 -2.36
C ARG A 189 33.61 6.08 -3.56
N LEU A 190 32.53 5.31 -3.35
CA LEU A 190 31.59 4.96 -4.42
C LEU A 190 30.98 6.23 -5.04
N LEU A 191 30.49 7.15 -4.21
CA LEU A 191 29.92 8.42 -4.69
C LEU A 191 30.91 9.24 -5.53
N MET A 192 32.17 9.33 -5.12
CA MET A 192 33.22 10.02 -5.89
C MET A 192 33.46 9.36 -7.25
N GLN A 193 33.55 8.03 -7.30
CA GLN A 193 33.71 7.29 -8.56
C GLN A 193 32.53 7.55 -9.50
N LEU A 194 31.31 7.57 -8.96
CA LEU A 194 30.11 7.85 -9.72
C LEU A 194 30.06 9.30 -10.23
N GLN A 195 30.66 10.27 -9.53
CA GLN A 195 30.73 11.65 -10.01
C GLN A 195 31.81 11.86 -11.09
N SER A 196 32.88 11.06 -11.07
CA SER A 196 34.02 11.21 -11.98
C SER A 196 33.88 10.48 -13.32
N GLY A 197 32.99 9.49 -13.40
CA GLY A 197 32.71 8.73 -14.62
C GLY A 197 31.46 9.22 -15.33
#